data_AF-A0A917L502-F1
#
_entry.id   AF-A0A917L502-F1
#
_cell.length_a   1.000
_cell.length_b   1.000
_cell.length_c   1.000
_cell.angle_alpha   90.00
_cell.angle_beta   90.00
_cell.angle_gamma   90.00
#
_symmetry.space_group_name_H-M   'P 1'
#
loop_
_entity.id
_entity.type
_entity.pdbx_description
1 polymer ?
#
loop_
_entity_poly.entity_id
_entity_poly.type
_entity_poly.pdbx_seq_one_letter_code
_entity_poly.pdbx_strand_id
1 'polypeptide(L)'
;MRRIHLGIAVAMLGLLTAVPAFAHARLTATEPAGDAAVAVLPDALRLHVPEGSEPAFSGLRVTAPDGTVLATGAPILATGDATTLVLPLRGWRSR
;
A
#
# COMPACT_ATOMS: atom_id res chain seq x y z
N MET A 1 20.51 46.13 -7.39
CA MET A 1 21.23 45.06 -6.65
C MET A 1 20.48 44.62 -5.39
N ARG A 2 20.13 45.49 -4.42
CA ARG A 2 19.51 45.09 -3.13
C ARG A 2 18.22 44.23 -3.23
N ARG A 3 17.35 44.48 -4.22
CA ARG A 3 16.10 43.72 -4.44
C ARG A 3 16.35 42.29 -4.96
N ILE A 4 17.44 42.09 -5.70
CA ILE A 4 17.81 40.79 -6.27
C ILE A 4 18.35 39.88 -5.16
N HIS A 5 19.21 40.42 -4.27
CA HIS A 5 19.71 39.68 -3.12
C HIS A 5 18.59 39.28 -2.15
N LEU A 6 17.61 40.15 -1.93
CA LEU A 6 16.43 39.81 -1.13
C LEU A 6 15.63 38.66 -1.77
N GLY A 7 15.43 38.69 -3.10
CA GLY A 7 14.75 37.61 -3.81
C GLY A 7 15.49 36.27 -3.71
N ILE A 8 16.82 36.28 -3.85
CA ILE A 8 17.66 35.08 -3.71
C ILE A 8 17.58 34.53 -2.29
N ALA A 9 17.68 35.39 -1.26
CA ALA A 9 17.61 34.97 0.13
C ALA A 9 16.26 34.32 0.47
N VAL A 10 15.15 34.87 -0.03
CA VAL A 10 13.81 34.30 0.15
C VAL A 10 13.67 32.94 -0.57
N ALA A 11 14.19 32.83 -1.79
CA ALA A 11 14.16 31.56 -2.53
C ALA A 11 14.98 30.46 -1.84
N MET A 12 16.17 30.80 -1.31
CA MET A 12 16.99 29.86 -0.55
C MET A 12 16.29 29.43 0.74
N LEU A 13 15.67 30.36 1.48
CA LEU A 13 14.92 30.03 2.70
C LEU A 13 13.77 29.06 2.41
N GLY A 14 13.09 29.21 1.26
CA GLY A 14 12.07 28.27 0.81
C GLY A 14 12.59 26.85 0.57
N LEU A 15 13.79 26.71 -0.03
CA LEU A 15 14.43 25.41 -0.26
C LEU A 15 14.81 24.70 1.05
N LEU A 16 15.18 25.44 2.10
CA LEU A 16 15.47 24.84 3.41
C LEU A 16 14.24 24.20 4.07
N THR A 17 13.03 24.55 3.63
CA THR A 17 11.76 24.02 4.16
C THR A 17 11.16 22.90 3.32
N ALA A 18 11.83 22.47 2.24
CA ALA A 18 11.34 21.39 1.39
C ALA A 18 11.45 20.04 2.11
N VAL A 19 10.31 19.51 2.58
CA VAL A 19 10.23 18.16 3.15
C VAL A 19 10.21 17.13 2.01
N PRO A 20 10.93 16.00 2.11
CA PRO A 20 10.80 14.92 1.15
C PRO A 20 9.36 14.41 1.12
N ALA A 21 8.75 14.39 -0.08
CA ALA A 21 7.47 13.74 -0.28
C ALA A 21 7.67 12.21 -0.28
N PHE A 22 7.01 11.51 0.64
CA PHE A 22 6.93 10.04 0.63
C PHE A 22 5.96 9.61 -0.48
N ALA A 23 6.46 9.61 -1.72
CA ALA A 23 5.65 9.33 -2.91
C ALA A 23 5.50 7.83 -3.24
N HIS A 24 6.21 6.95 -2.52
CA HIS A 24 6.17 5.51 -2.75
C HIS A 24 5.60 4.83 -1.51
N ALA A 25 4.35 4.38 -1.61
CA ALA A 25 3.73 3.58 -0.57
C ALA A 25 4.50 2.26 -0.41
N ARG A 26 4.85 1.89 0.82
CA ARG A 26 5.69 0.72 1.08
C ARG A 26 4.90 -0.31 1.87
N LEU A 27 4.86 -1.53 1.33
CA LEU A 27 4.37 -2.67 2.08
C LEU A 27 5.34 -2.99 3.23
N THR A 28 4.86 -2.93 4.46
CA THR A 28 5.68 -3.22 5.65
C THR A 28 5.32 -4.56 6.29
N ALA A 29 4.08 -5.03 6.12
CA ALA A 29 3.64 -6.31 6.65
C ALA A 29 2.48 -6.89 5.82
N THR A 30 2.31 -8.21 5.91
CA THR A 30 1.16 -8.92 5.36
C THR A 30 0.60 -9.89 6.39
N GLU A 31 -0.70 -10.17 6.28
CA GLU A 31 -1.35 -11.28 6.96
C GLU A 31 -2.07 -12.16 5.93
N PRO A 32 -1.70 -13.44 5.80
CA PRO A 32 -0.56 -14.11 6.44
C PRO A 32 0.79 -13.45 6.13
N ALA A 33 1.77 -13.63 7.02
CA ALA A 33 3.12 -13.15 6.79
C ALA A 33 3.72 -13.78 5.52
N GLY A 34 4.65 -13.09 4.88
CA GLY A 34 5.41 -13.65 3.76
C GLY A 34 6.00 -15.01 4.13
N ASP A 35 5.90 -15.97 3.21
CA ASP A 35 6.38 -17.36 3.37
C ASP A 35 5.71 -18.17 4.49
N ALA A 36 4.65 -17.65 5.12
CA ALA A 36 3.93 -18.39 6.15
C ALA A 36 3.17 -19.59 5.56
N ALA A 37 3.36 -20.76 6.18
CA ALA A 37 2.46 -21.89 5.99
C ALA A 37 1.23 -21.72 6.86
N VAL A 38 0.05 -21.63 6.25
CA VAL A 38 -1.23 -21.53 6.97
C VAL A 38 -1.95 -22.88 6.96
N ALA A 39 -2.39 -23.32 8.15
CA ALA A 39 -3.13 -24.57 8.31
C ALA A 39 -4.59 -24.46 7.80
N VAL A 40 -5.13 -23.25 7.81
CA VAL A 40 -6.49 -22.94 7.38
C VAL A 40 -6.42 -21.77 6.41
N LEU A 41 -7.20 -21.84 5.33
CA LEU A 41 -7.34 -20.72 4.41
C LEU A 41 -7.92 -19.51 5.17
N PRO A 42 -7.27 -18.34 5.14
CA PRO A 42 -7.84 -17.13 5.70
C PRO A 42 -8.99 -16.60 4.83
N ASP A 43 -9.97 -15.94 5.44
CA ASP A 43 -11.07 -15.31 4.71
C ASP A 43 -10.62 -14.11 3.86
N ALA A 44 -9.47 -13.52 4.19
CA ALA A 44 -8.89 -12.38 3.49
C ALA A 44 -7.36 -12.33 3.66
N LEU A 45 -6.69 -11.67 2.70
CA LEU A 45 -5.32 -11.19 2.88
C LEU A 45 -5.35 -9.75 3.39
N ARG A 46 -4.42 -9.38 4.26
CA ARG A 46 -4.25 -8.00 4.72
C ARG A 46 -2.85 -7.53 4.38
N LEU A 47 -2.75 -6.30 3.87
CA LEU A 47 -1.50 -5.66 3.47
C LEU A 47 -1.39 -4.33 4.19
N HIS A 48 -0.32 -4.16 4.96
CA HIS A 48 -0.09 -2.93 5.73
C HIS A 48 0.84 -2.00 4.97
N VAL A 49 0.32 -0.81 4.67
CA VAL A 49 0.96 0.27 3.93
C VAL A 49 0.78 1.56 4.74
N PRO A 50 1.75 1.93 5.59
CA PRO A 50 1.62 3.05 6.52
C PRO A 50 1.34 4.40 5.85
N GLU A 51 1.73 4.56 4.60
CA GLU A 51 1.48 5.77 3.80
C GLU A 51 0.01 5.90 3.34
N GLY A 52 -0.81 4.86 3.59
CA GLY A 52 -2.16 4.74 3.08
C GLY A 52 -2.21 4.24 1.65
N SER A 53 -3.39 3.79 1.21
CA SER A 53 -3.61 3.35 -0.16
C SER A 53 -5.05 3.60 -0.58
N GLU A 54 -5.25 4.03 -1.82
CA GLU A 54 -6.59 4.21 -2.40
C GLU A 54 -7.02 2.88 -3.05
N PRO A 55 -8.03 2.17 -2.52
CA PRO A 55 -8.41 0.85 -3.02
C PRO A 55 -8.80 0.85 -4.50
N ALA A 56 -9.44 1.92 -4.99
CA ALA A 56 -9.86 2.03 -6.38
C ALA A 56 -8.68 2.05 -7.37
N PHE A 57 -7.48 2.43 -6.92
CA PHE A 57 -6.24 2.43 -7.70
C PHE A 57 -5.27 1.33 -7.28
N SER A 58 -5.69 0.46 -6.36
CA SER A 58 -4.88 -0.64 -5.86
C SER A 58 -5.32 -1.96 -6.50
N GLY A 59 -4.36 -2.81 -6.88
CA GLY A 59 -4.61 -4.12 -7.46
C GLY A 59 -3.89 -5.22 -6.69
N LEU A 60 -4.57 -6.33 -6.44
CA LEU A 60 -3.95 -7.54 -5.92
C LEU A 60 -4.32 -8.74 -6.80
N ARG A 61 -3.34 -9.62 -7.02
CA ARG A 61 -3.50 -10.87 -7.75
C ARG A 61 -2.90 -11.99 -6.92
N VAL A 62 -3.70 -13.00 -6.62
CA VAL A 62 -3.23 -14.21 -5.95
C VAL A 62 -3.06 -15.30 -7.00
N THR A 63 -1.92 -16.02 -6.93
CA THR A 63 -1.57 -17.06 -7.90
C THR A 63 -1.24 -18.34 -7.13
N ALA A 64 -1.81 -19.47 -7.56
CA ALA A 64 -1.49 -20.78 -7.01
C ALA A 64 -0.13 -21.29 -7.53
N PRO A 65 0.47 -22.33 -6.90
CA PRO A 65 1.76 -22.86 -7.31
C PRO A 65 1.82 -23.37 -8.76
N ASP A 66 0.68 -23.77 -9.32
CA ASP A 66 0.52 -24.21 -10.71
C ASP A 66 0.39 -23.04 -11.71
N GLY A 67 0.42 -21.79 -11.24
CA GLY A 67 0.25 -20.59 -12.05
C GLY A 67 -1.21 -20.15 -12.23
N THR A 68 -2.18 -20.88 -11.67
CA THR A 68 -3.60 -20.52 -11.77
C THR A 68 -3.89 -19.23 -11.02
N VAL A 69 -4.58 -18.29 -11.67
CA VAL A 69 -5.03 -17.04 -11.04
C VAL A 69 -6.28 -17.30 -10.23
N LEU A 70 -6.24 -16.83 -9.00
CA LEU A 70 -7.33 -16.95 -8.05
C LEU A 70 -8.36 -15.85 -8.24
N ALA A 71 -9.63 -16.24 -8.29
CA ALA A 71 -10.73 -15.29 -8.20
C ALA A 71 -10.78 -14.71 -6.79
N THR A 72 -10.58 -13.39 -6.67
CA THR A 72 -10.64 -12.65 -5.42
C THR A 72 -11.65 -11.52 -5.53
N GLY A 73 -12.09 -11.00 -4.38
CA GLY A 73 -12.85 -9.75 -4.35
C GLY A 73 -11.99 -8.54 -4.74
N ALA A 74 -12.63 -7.38 -4.88
CA ALA A 74 -11.91 -6.11 -4.95
C ALA A 74 -11.26 -5.80 -3.60
N PRO A 75 -10.05 -5.19 -3.57
CA PRO A 75 -9.47 -4.69 -2.35
C PRO A 75 -10.35 -3.60 -1.72
N ILE A 76 -10.40 -3.60 -0.39
CA ILE A 76 -11.08 -2.58 0.41
C ILE A 76 -10.13 -2.11 1.52
N LEU A 77 -10.40 -0.95 2.11
CA LEU A 77 -9.74 -0.56 3.35
C LEU A 77 -10.31 -1.35 4.54
N ALA A 78 -9.45 -1.62 5.51
CA ALA A 78 -9.89 -2.06 6.81
C ALA A 78 -10.81 -1.02 7.47
N THR A 79 -11.82 -1.48 8.21
CA THR A 79 -12.77 -0.59 8.88
C THR A 79 -12.04 0.28 9.91
N GLY A 80 -12.08 1.60 9.73
CA GLY A 80 -11.41 2.54 10.62
C GLY A 80 -9.89 2.62 10.46
N ASP A 81 -9.32 1.97 9.44
CA ASP A 81 -7.88 1.97 9.19
C ASP A 81 -7.58 2.14 7.69
N ALA A 82 -7.06 3.33 7.34
CA ALA A 82 -6.67 3.70 5.98
C ALA A 82 -5.31 3.13 5.54
N THR A 83 -4.58 2.50 6.46
CA THR A 83 -3.24 1.95 6.21
C THR A 83 -3.23 0.45 5.97
N THR A 84 -4.40 -0.19 6.01
CA THR A 84 -4.51 -1.63 5.77
C THR A 84 -5.47 -1.91 4.62
N LEU A 85 -4.94 -2.46 3.53
CA LEU A 85 -5.73 -3.03 2.45
C LEU A 85 -6.14 -4.47 2.80
N VAL A 86 -7.39 -4.80 2.54
CA VAL A 86 -7.97 -6.12 2.76
C VAL A 86 -8.44 -6.68 1.43
N LEU A 87 -7.93 -7.85 1.04
CA LEU A 87 -8.35 -8.58 -0.14
C LEU A 87 -9.20 -9.80 0.27
N PRO A 88 -10.53 -9.78 0.07
CA PRO A 88 -11.37 -10.92 0.37
C PRO A 88 -11.05 -12.11 -0.54
N LEU A 89 -10.85 -13.29 0.06
CA LEU A 89 -10.53 -14.54 -0.67
C LEU A 89 -11.77 -15.40 -0.95
N ARG A 90 -12.95 -14.77 -1.07
CA ARG A 90 -14.24 -15.45 -1.28
C ARG A 90 -14.20 -16.30 -2.56
N GLY A 91 -14.01 -17.61 -2.43
CA GLY A 91 -14.11 -18.55 -3.56
C GLY A 91 -13.01 -19.60 -3.66
N TRP A 92 -11.95 -19.56 -2.83
CA TRP A 92 -10.97 -20.65 -2.79
C TRP A 92 -11.53 -21.86 -2.04
N ARG A 93 -12.21 -22.72 -2.78
CA ARG A 93 -12.48 -24.11 -2.39
C ARG A 93 -11.65 -24.96 -3.32
N SER A 94 -10.57 -25.54 -2.81
CA SER A 94 -9.86 -26.60 -3.53
C SER A 94 -10.89 -27.66 -3.90
N ARG A 95 -11.04 -27.91 -5.21
CA ARG A 95 -11.65 -29.16 -5.67
C ARG A 95 -10.72 -30.31 -5.37
#